data_AF-A0A8S2X6R7-F1
#
_entry.id   AF-A0A8S2X6R7-F1
#
_cell.length_a   1.000
_cell.length_b   1.000
_cell.length_c   1.000
_cell.angle_alpha   90.00
_cell.angle_beta   90.00
_cell.angle_gamma   90.00
#
_symmetry.space_group_name_H-M   'P 1'
#
loop_
_entity.id
_entity.type
_entity.pdbx_description
1 polymer ?
#
loop_
_entity_poly.entity_id
_entity_poly.type
_entity_poly.pdbx_seq_one_letter_code
_entity_poly.pdbx_strand_id
1 'polypeptide(L)'
;MLHSNQRTDAILLESFLYIDPESTLCTKLCKGLQAHKVKGAWKSTQENCFVLIALDKYFHMKEKDTPEFVANIWLDNDYCGQHEYKGRTTNTYTVNIPMKALLPLTSSFNTINDDKSLIMQKVGNGRLYYRIALNYAPSSLQLNAVNYGFKIERTYTAVNDSSHVQKQSDGTWKL
;
A
#
# COMPACT_ATOMS: atom_id res chain seq x y z
N MET A 1 -18.18 15.15 -24.36
CA MET A 1 -17.65 13.78 -24.39
C MET A 1 -18.06 13.06 -23.11
N LEU A 2 -18.84 11.98 -23.20
CA LEU A 2 -19.45 11.27 -22.06
C LEU A 2 -18.53 10.19 -21.43
N HIS A 3 -17.21 10.32 -21.57
CA HIS A 3 -16.25 9.36 -21.04
C HIS A 3 -15.50 9.95 -19.83
N SER A 4 -15.25 9.12 -18.83
CA SER A 4 -14.38 9.43 -17.70
C SER A 4 -13.73 8.16 -17.16
N ASN A 5 -12.59 8.32 -16.50
CA ASN A 5 -11.80 7.18 -16.01
C ASN A 5 -12.62 6.35 -15.02
N GLN A 6 -13.36 6.98 -14.11
CA GLN A 6 -14.17 6.32 -13.10
C GLN A 6 -15.31 5.50 -13.72
N ARG A 7 -15.93 6.01 -14.80
CA ARG A 7 -16.94 5.26 -15.54
C ARG A 7 -16.32 4.02 -16.22
N THR A 8 -15.18 4.19 -16.87
CA THR A 8 -14.47 3.09 -17.51
C THR A 8 -14.07 2.03 -16.50
N ASP A 9 -13.52 2.43 -15.35
CA ASP A 9 -13.13 1.53 -14.27
C ASP A 9 -14.31 0.75 -13.68
N ALA A 10 -15.48 1.40 -13.55
CA ALA A 10 -16.72 0.75 -13.10
C ALA A 10 -17.21 -0.32 -14.09
N ILE A 11 -17.21 -0.01 -15.39
CA ILE A 11 -17.60 -0.96 -16.44
C ILE A 11 -16.59 -2.13 -16.50
N LEU A 12 -15.30 -1.85 -16.36
CA LEU A 12 -14.27 -2.88 -16.28
C LEU A 12 -14.47 -3.78 -15.06
N LEU A 13 -14.75 -3.20 -13.88
CA LEU A 13 -15.02 -3.97 -12.67
C LEU A 13 -16.22 -4.89 -12.87
N GLU A 14 -17.32 -4.38 -13.40
CA GLU A 14 -18.50 -5.19 -13.71
C GLU A 14 -18.18 -6.34 -14.69
N SER A 15 -17.39 -6.04 -15.74
CA SER A 15 -17.01 -7.04 -16.74
C SER A 15 -16.12 -8.13 -16.15
N PHE A 16 -15.14 -7.76 -15.31
CA PHE A 16 -14.28 -8.73 -14.62
C PHE A 16 -15.08 -9.59 -13.63
N LEU A 17 -16.00 -8.99 -12.88
CA LEU A 17 -16.88 -9.74 -11.98
C LEU A 17 -17.73 -10.79 -12.74
N TYR A 18 -18.02 -10.57 -14.02
CA TYR A 18 -18.73 -11.55 -14.85
C TYR A 18 -17.81 -12.63 -15.46
N ILE A 19 -16.66 -12.21 -16.01
CA ILE A 19 -15.78 -13.11 -16.80
C ILE A 19 -14.82 -13.89 -15.90
N ASP A 20 -14.16 -13.21 -14.96
CA ASP A 20 -13.18 -13.78 -14.04
C ASP A 20 -13.33 -13.13 -12.66
N PRO A 21 -14.30 -13.61 -11.86
CA PRO A 21 -14.52 -13.09 -10.52
C PRO A 21 -13.26 -13.15 -9.66
N GLU A 22 -12.42 -14.18 -9.80
CA GLU A 22 -11.24 -14.42 -8.96
C GLU A 22 -10.03 -13.55 -9.32
N SER A 23 -10.13 -12.76 -10.40
CA SER A 23 -9.09 -11.82 -10.79
C SER A 23 -8.70 -10.88 -9.65
N THR A 24 -7.39 -10.74 -9.42
CA THR A 24 -6.85 -9.76 -8.47
C THR A 24 -7.19 -8.32 -8.87
N LEU A 25 -7.50 -8.08 -10.15
CA LEU A 25 -7.89 -6.78 -10.69
C LEU A 25 -9.22 -6.28 -10.12
N CYS A 26 -10.18 -7.17 -9.84
CA CYS A 26 -11.47 -6.79 -9.24
C CYS A 26 -11.26 -5.98 -7.94
N THR A 27 -10.34 -6.46 -7.09
CA THR A 27 -10.04 -5.80 -5.82
C THR A 27 -9.28 -4.49 -6.02
N LYS A 28 -8.40 -4.40 -7.03
CA LYS A 28 -7.65 -3.18 -7.36
C LYS A 28 -8.58 -2.08 -7.92
N LEU A 29 -9.47 -2.45 -8.84
CA LEU A 29 -10.47 -1.54 -9.43
C LEU A 29 -11.44 -1.03 -8.35
N CYS A 30 -11.99 -1.93 -7.53
CA CYS A 30 -12.85 -1.54 -6.41
C CYS A 30 -12.15 -0.54 -5.46
N LYS A 31 -10.89 -0.81 -5.07
CA LYS A 31 -10.09 0.12 -4.25
C LYS A 31 -9.85 1.45 -4.96
N GLY A 32 -9.52 1.45 -6.25
CA GLY A 32 -9.32 2.66 -7.04
C GLY A 32 -10.58 3.53 -7.11
N LEU A 33 -11.73 2.92 -7.41
CA LEU A 33 -13.02 3.59 -7.42
C LEU A 33 -13.34 4.23 -6.06
N GLN A 34 -13.15 3.50 -4.96
CA GLN A 34 -13.36 4.04 -3.61
C GLN A 34 -12.37 5.18 -3.26
N ALA A 35 -11.12 5.10 -3.71
CA ALA A 35 -10.11 6.14 -3.48
C ALA A 35 -10.41 7.46 -4.19
N HIS A 36 -11.12 7.42 -5.33
CA HIS A 36 -11.53 8.62 -6.07
C HIS A 36 -12.81 9.28 -5.55
N LYS A 37 -13.43 8.75 -4.50
CA LYS A 37 -14.65 9.30 -3.89
C LYS A 37 -14.35 10.60 -3.15
N VAL A 38 -15.02 11.70 -3.50
CA VAL A 38 -14.91 13.00 -2.85
C VAL A 38 -16.24 13.34 -2.18
N LYS A 39 -16.23 13.57 -0.86
CA LYS A 39 -17.44 13.86 -0.07
C LYS A 39 -18.59 12.85 -0.28
N GLY A 40 -18.25 11.59 -0.50
CA GLY A 40 -19.24 10.52 -0.70
C GLY A 40 -19.73 10.33 -2.14
N ALA A 41 -19.25 11.12 -3.10
CA ALA A 41 -19.66 11.04 -4.50
C ALA A 41 -18.46 11.10 -5.47
N TRP A 42 -18.74 10.74 -6.72
CA TRP A 42 -17.91 10.97 -7.90
C TRP A 42 -18.44 12.18 -8.69
N LYS A 43 -17.73 12.58 -9.75
CA LYS A 43 -17.82 13.93 -10.32
C LYS A 43 -19.17 14.24 -10.97
N SER A 44 -19.89 13.23 -11.43
CA SER A 44 -21.16 13.40 -12.14
C SER A 44 -22.19 12.34 -11.75
N THR A 45 -23.47 12.63 -12.02
CA THR A 45 -24.57 11.68 -11.83
C THR A 45 -24.35 10.36 -12.60
N GLN A 46 -23.79 10.45 -13.81
CA GLN A 46 -23.50 9.26 -14.61
C GLN A 46 -22.40 8.42 -13.96
N GLU A 47 -21.29 9.04 -13.54
CA GLU A 47 -20.23 8.32 -12.80
C GLU A 47 -20.76 7.69 -11.53
N ASN A 48 -21.53 8.43 -10.73
CA ASN A 48 -22.13 7.91 -9.50
C ASN A 48 -22.95 6.65 -9.78
N CYS A 49 -23.81 6.69 -10.81
CA CYS A 49 -24.65 5.55 -11.15
C CYS A 49 -23.82 4.30 -11.49
N PHE A 50 -22.87 4.42 -12.43
CA PHE A 50 -22.04 3.27 -12.84
C PHE A 50 -21.18 2.74 -11.68
N VAL A 51 -20.56 3.63 -10.90
CA VAL A 51 -19.71 3.22 -9.78
C VAL A 51 -20.52 2.53 -8.69
N LEU A 52 -21.69 3.06 -8.33
CA LEU A 52 -22.54 2.45 -7.30
C LEU A 52 -23.03 1.05 -7.74
N ILE A 53 -23.43 0.88 -9.00
CA ILE A 53 -23.82 -0.43 -9.54
C ILE A 53 -22.65 -1.41 -9.48
N ALA A 54 -21.46 -1.00 -9.90
CA ALA A 54 -20.28 -1.86 -9.89
C ALA A 54 -19.85 -2.25 -8.46
N LEU A 55 -19.89 -1.30 -7.52
CA LEU A 55 -19.57 -1.56 -6.11
C LEU A 55 -20.62 -2.45 -5.42
N ASP A 56 -21.91 -2.29 -5.74
CA ASP A 56 -22.98 -3.16 -5.24
C ASP A 56 -22.78 -4.61 -5.71
N LYS A 57 -22.48 -4.80 -7.01
CA LYS A 57 -22.16 -6.13 -7.56
C LYS A 57 -20.92 -6.72 -6.90
N TYR A 58 -19.88 -5.92 -6.69
CA TYR A 58 -18.67 -6.35 -5.99
C TYR A 58 -19.00 -6.83 -4.57
N PHE A 59 -19.80 -6.05 -3.84
CA PHE A 59 -20.20 -6.38 -2.47
C PHE A 59 -20.96 -7.72 -2.43
N HIS A 60 -21.97 -7.90 -3.27
CA HIS A 60 -22.76 -9.14 -3.32
C HIS A 60 -21.96 -10.37 -3.77
N MET A 61 -20.88 -10.18 -4.53
CA MET A 61 -20.07 -11.29 -5.04
C MET A 61 -18.86 -11.63 -4.16
N LYS A 62 -18.19 -10.62 -3.59
CA LYS A 62 -16.91 -10.79 -2.87
C LYS A 62 -16.99 -10.51 -1.37
N GLU A 63 -18.01 -9.78 -0.92
CA GLU A 63 -18.19 -9.38 0.48
C GLU A 63 -19.58 -9.75 1.01
N LYS A 64 -20.19 -10.79 0.40
CA LYS A 64 -21.48 -11.33 0.80
C LYS A 64 -21.46 -11.82 2.25
N ASP A 65 -20.41 -12.53 2.62
CA ASP A 65 -20.23 -13.06 3.95
C ASP A 65 -20.02 -11.95 4.97
N THR A 66 -20.83 -11.99 6.03
CA THR A 66 -20.61 -11.11 7.18
C THR A 66 -19.29 -11.51 7.86
N PRO A 67 -18.38 -10.56 8.12
CA PRO A 67 -17.12 -10.86 8.78
C PRO A 67 -17.33 -11.48 10.17
N GLU A 68 -16.77 -12.67 10.36
CA GLU A 68 -16.70 -13.37 11.64
C GLU A 68 -15.41 -14.20 11.64
N PHE A 69 -14.29 -13.51 11.88
CA PHE A 69 -12.97 -14.12 11.81
C PHE A 69 -11.97 -13.44 12.74
N VAL A 70 -10.93 -14.19 13.11
CA VAL A 70 -9.75 -13.69 13.82
C VAL A 70 -8.58 -13.62 12.86
N ALA A 71 -7.90 -12.48 12.81
CA ALA A 71 -6.63 -12.29 12.11
C ALA A 71 -5.49 -12.32 13.12
N ASN A 72 -4.63 -13.32 13.02
CA ASN A 72 -3.46 -13.50 13.87
C ASN A 72 -2.18 -13.15 13.10
N ILE A 73 -1.20 -12.57 13.79
CA ILE A 73 0.06 -12.11 13.21
C ILE A 73 1.23 -12.64 14.04
N TRP A 74 2.22 -13.22 13.38
CA TRP A 74 3.47 -13.68 13.96
C TRP A 74 4.65 -13.20 13.14
N LEU A 75 5.77 -12.99 13.84
CA LEU A 75 7.08 -12.77 13.25
C LEU A 75 7.93 -13.99 13.62
N ASP A 76 8.23 -14.84 12.64
CA ASP A 76 8.77 -16.17 12.87
C ASP A 76 7.90 -16.95 13.89
N ASN A 77 8.43 -17.21 15.08
CA ASN A 77 7.74 -17.87 16.18
C ASN A 77 7.14 -16.87 17.20
N ASP A 78 7.44 -15.57 17.07
CA ASP A 78 7.01 -14.54 18.02
C ASP A 78 5.61 -14.03 17.67
N TYR A 79 4.68 -14.20 18.60
CA TYR A 79 3.32 -13.69 18.45
C TYR A 79 3.28 -12.16 18.56
N CYS A 80 2.87 -11.50 17.48
CA CYS A 80 2.82 -10.04 17.38
C CYS A 80 1.44 -9.46 17.74
N GLY A 81 0.40 -10.28 17.69
CA GLY A 81 -0.95 -9.90 18.10
C GLY A 81 -2.04 -10.55 17.27
N GLN A 82 -3.28 -10.29 17.67
CA GLN A 82 -4.47 -10.68 16.91
C GLN A 82 -5.50 -9.57 16.91
N HIS A 83 -6.42 -9.67 15.96
CA HIS A 83 -7.62 -8.86 15.96
C HIS A 83 -8.84 -9.71 15.58
N GLU A 84 -9.93 -9.54 16.32
CA GLU A 84 -11.20 -10.20 16.06
C GLU A 84 -12.14 -9.27 15.29
N TYR A 85 -12.65 -9.76 14.16
CA TYR A 85 -13.62 -9.06 13.33
C TYR A 85 -14.98 -9.72 13.49
N LYS A 86 -15.96 -8.95 13.98
CA LYS A 86 -17.36 -9.36 14.15
C LYS A 86 -18.28 -8.33 13.52
N GLY A 87 -19.07 -8.76 12.55
CA GLY A 87 -20.01 -7.90 11.84
C GLY A 87 -19.35 -6.99 10.81
N ARG A 88 -20.14 -6.11 10.19
CA ARG A 88 -19.65 -5.16 9.20
C ARG A 88 -19.21 -3.86 9.87
N THR A 89 -17.93 -3.54 9.75
CA THR A 89 -17.34 -2.31 10.27
C THR A 89 -16.33 -1.77 9.26
N THR A 90 -16.14 -0.45 9.26
CA THR A 90 -15.10 0.24 8.49
C THR A 90 -13.82 0.46 9.31
N ASN A 91 -13.79 -0.04 10.55
CA ASN A 91 -12.64 0.13 11.42
C ASN A 91 -11.41 -0.57 10.87
N THR A 92 -10.28 0.11 10.97
CA THR A 92 -8.96 -0.43 10.63
C THR A 92 -8.15 -0.62 11.90
N TYR A 93 -7.36 -1.68 11.93
CA TYR A 93 -6.49 -2.01 13.04
C TYR A 93 -5.06 -2.10 12.54
N THR A 94 -4.13 -1.59 13.33
CA THR A 94 -2.72 -1.51 12.97
C THR A 94 -1.91 -2.17 14.06
N VAL A 95 -1.02 -3.08 13.66
CA VAL A 95 -0.01 -3.67 14.53
C VAL A 95 1.34 -3.09 14.12
N ASN A 96 2.03 -2.47 15.07
CA ASN A 96 3.35 -1.88 14.85
C ASN A 96 4.43 -2.80 15.40
N ILE A 97 5.28 -3.33 14.51
CA ILE A 97 6.45 -4.12 14.89
C ILE A 97 7.67 -3.20 14.85
N PRO A 98 8.38 -2.99 15.98
CA PRO A 98 9.54 -2.10 15.99
C PRO A 98 10.69 -2.69 15.16
N MET A 99 11.44 -1.85 14.45
CA MET A 99 12.58 -2.29 13.62
C MET A 99 13.63 -3.06 14.43
N LYS A 100 13.77 -2.76 15.73
CA LYS A 100 14.66 -3.49 16.64
C LYS A 100 14.32 -4.99 16.73
N ALA A 101 13.05 -5.37 16.59
CA ALA A 101 12.62 -6.76 16.58
C ALA A 101 12.90 -7.45 15.22
N LEU A 102 13.05 -6.66 14.16
CA LEU A 102 13.38 -7.15 12.82
C LEU A 102 14.88 -7.36 12.62
N LEU A 103 15.71 -6.61 13.33
CA LEU A 103 17.16 -6.71 13.24
C LEU A 103 17.67 -7.91 14.06
N PRO A 104 18.58 -8.74 13.53
CA PRO A 104 19.20 -9.78 14.32
C PRO A 104 20.04 -9.18 15.46
N LEU A 105 19.99 -9.83 16.62
CA LEU A 105 20.80 -9.49 17.79
C LEU A 105 22.32 -9.57 17.50
N THR A 106 22.70 -10.31 16.46
CA THR A 106 24.07 -10.47 15.97
C THR A 106 24.21 -9.74 14.64
N SER A 107 24.77 -8.53 14.70
CA SER A 107 25.07 -7.69 13.55
C SER A 107 26.05 -8.36 12.58
N SER A 108 25.55 -9.08 11.60
CA SER A 108 26.29 -9.42 10.38
C SER A 108 25.34 -9.38 9.19
N PHE A 109 25.24 -8.21 8.57
CA PHE A 109 24.49 -7.94 7.33
C PHE A 109 25.03 -8.69 6.09
N ASN A 110 25.89 -9.70 6.26
CA ASN A 110 26.55 -10.45 5.20
C ASN A 110 25.99 -11.87 4.98
N THR A 111 24.94 -12.25 5.70
CA THR A 111 24.30 -13.56 5.49
C THR A 111 22.94 -13.35 4.86
N ILE A 112 22.80 -13.79 3.62
CA ILE A 112 21.62 -13.68 2.74
C ILE A 112 20.40 -14.49 3.29
N ASN A 113 20.50 -15.08 4.49
CA ASN A 113 19.54 -16.06 5.02
C ASN A 113 18.93 -15.70 6.39
N ASP A 114 19.05 -14.45 6.85
CA ASP A 114 18.45 -14.01 8.12
C ASP A 114 17.16 -13.20 7.90
N ASP A 115 16.40 -13.60 6.87
CA ASP A 115 15.10 -13.03 6.57
C ASP A 115 14.08 -13.53 7.58
N LYS A 116 13.49 -12.61 8.36
CA LYS A 116 12.37 -12.93 9.24
C LYS A 116 11.08 -13.10 8.43
N SER A 117 10.34 -14.16 8.74
CA SER A 117 9.06 -14.47 8.11
C SER A 117 7.92 -13.78 8.85
N LEU A 118 7.12 -12.96 8.13
CA LEU A 118 5.87 -12.42 8.65
C LEU A 118 4.72 -13.35 8.26
N ILE A 119 4.11 -14.00 9.26
CA ILE A 119 2.99 -14.91 9.07
C ILE A 119 1.69 -14.21 9.48
N MET A 120 0.71 -14.20 8.57
CA MET A 120 -0.63 -13.72 8.86
C MET A 120 -1.63 -14.85 8.60
N GLN A 121 -2.42 -15.20 9.62
CA GLN A 121 -3.42 -16.24 9.53
C GLN A 121 -4.81 -15.65 9.76
N LYS A 122 -5.74 -15.96 8.86
CA LYS A 122 -7.16 -15.67 9.02
C LYS A 122 -7.90 -16.95 9.40
N VAL A 123 -8.59 -16.95 10.53
CA VAL A 123 -9.40 -18.07 11.00
C VAL A 123 -10.85 -17.63 11.14
N GLY A 124 -11.75 -18.20 10.34
CA GLY A 124 -13.19 -17.83 10.33
C GLY A 124 -13.69 -17.33 8.97
N ASN A 125 -14.96 -16.90 8.93
CA ASN A 125 -15.67 -16.54 7.71
C ASN A 125 -15.50 -15.06 7.33
N GLY A 126 -15.53 -14.77 6.04
CA GLY A 126 -15.35 -13.42 5.50
C GLY A 126 -13.93 -13.16 5.00
N ARG A 127 -13.72 -11.94 4.48
CA ARG A 127 -12.52 -11.56 3.73
C ARG A 127 -11.66 -10.59 4.54
N LEU A 128 -10.36 -10.90 4.64
CA LEU A 128 -9.38 -10.03 5.29
C LEU A 128 -8.70 -9.15 4.25
N TYR A 129 -8.85 -7.84 4.40
CA TYR A 129 -8.04 -6.86 3.69
C TYR A 129 -6.95 -6.35 4.61
N TYR A 130 -5.70 -6.44 4.14
CA TYR A 130 -4.55 -6.00 4.91
C TYR A 130 -3.60 -5.17 4.04
N ARG A 131 -2.73 -4.43 4.71
CA ARG A 131 -1.59 -3.72 4.11
C ARG A 131 -0.39 -3.96 5.00
N ILE A 132 0.73 -4.35 4.39
CA ILE A 132 2.03 -4.42 5.04
C ILE A 132 2.83 -3.22 4.54
N ALA A 133 3.47 -2.51 5.47
CA ALA A 133 4.34 -1.39 5.18
C ALA A 133 5.59 -1.49 6.03
N LEU A 134 6.76 -1.29 5.42
CA LEU A 134 8.06 -1.27 6.08
C LEU A 134 8.67 0.11 5.89
N ASN A 135 8.92 0.79 7.00
CA ASN A 135 9.66 2.05 7.02
C ASN A 135 11.07 1.74 7.53
N TYR A 136 12.09 1.98 6.71
CA TYR A 136 13.48 1.69 7.06
C TYR A 136 14.42 2.80 6.58
N ALA A 137 15.60 2.87 7.19
CA ALA A 137 16.72 3.67 6.72
C ALA A 137 17.80 2.72 6.17
N PRO A 138 18.30 2.94 4.94
CA PRO A 138 19.43 2.19 4.43
C PRO A 138 20.67 2.39 5.30
N SER A 139 21.47 1.33 5.47
CA SER A 139 22.73 1.42 6.24
C SER A 139 23.78 2.30 5.57
N SER A 140 23.73 2.42 4.24
CA SER A 140 24.55 3.36 3.46
C SER A 140 23.71 4.50 2.93
N LEU A 141 24.16 5.73 3.16
CA LEU A 141 23.57 6.94 2.59
C LEU A 141 24.08 7.23 1.16
N GLN A 142 25.05 6.45 0.69
CA GLN A 142 25.48 6.45 -0.71
C GLN A 142 24.55 5.54 -1.51
N LEU A 143 23.44 6.11 -1.94
CA LEU A 143 22.48 5.45 -2.80
C LEU A 143 22.77 5.83 -4.25
N ASN A 144 22.69 4.84 -5.15
CA ASN A 144 22.70 5.12 -6.58
C ASN A 144 21.53 6.04 -6.93
N ALA A 145 21.75 6.97 -7.85
CA ALA A 145 20.68 7.81 -8.36
C ALA A 145 19.60 6.92 -8.99
N VAL A 146 18.37 7.04 -8.50
CA VAL A 146 17.21 6.32 -9.00
C VAL A 146 16.17 7.32 -9.51
N ASN A 147 15.52 7.00 -10.62
CA ASN A 147 14.41 7.76 -11.18
C ASN A 147 13.18 6.86 -11.27
N TYR A 148 12.15 7.19 -10.48
CA TYR A 148 10.85 6.50 -10.46
C TYR A 148 9.70 7.46 -10.84
N GLY A 149 9.92 8.33 -11.83
CA GLY A 149 8.91 9.26 -12.35
C GLY A 149 8.97 10.68 -11.76
N PHE A 150 9.84 10.90 -10.76
CA PHE A 150 10.20 12.23 -10.26
C PHE A 150 11.72 12.33 -10.15
N LYS A 151 12.27 13.50 -10.46
CA LYS A 151 13.70 13.81 -10.34
C LYS A 151 13.88 14.88 -9.27
N ILE A 152 14.71 14.62 -8.28
CA ILE A 152 15.06 15.57 -7.23
C ILE A 152 16.51 15.98 -7.43
N GLU A 153 16.77 17.28 -7.53
CA GLU A 153 18.11 17.85 -7.61
C GLU A 153 18.31 18.82 -6.46
N ARG A 154 19.52 18.82 -5.88
CA ARG A 154 19.93 19.75 -4.82
C ARG A 154 21.18 20.50 -5.27
N THR A 155 21.07 21.83 -5.31
CA THR A 155 22.16 22.73 -5.66
C THR A 155 22.47 23.62 -4.46
N TYR A 156 23.76 23.81 -4.18
CA TYR A 156 24.23 24.74 -3.16
C TYR A 156 24.88 25.94 -3.86
N THR A 157 24.66 27.12 -3.31
CA THR A 157 25.27 28.37 -3.79
C THR A 157 25.89 29.09 -2.62
N ALA A 158 27.12 29.56 -2.77
CA ALA A 158 27.76 30.37 -1.76
C ALA A 158 27.09 31.76 -1.67
N VAL A 159 26.92 32.25 -0.44
CA VAL A 159 26.27 33.57 -0.19
C VAL A 159 27.28 34.71 -0.27
N ASN A 160 28.50 34.51 0.25
CA ASN A 160 29.51 35.57 0.37
C ASN A 160 30.77 35.29 -0.47
N ASP A 161 31.36 34.11 -0.30
CA ASP A 161 32.62 33.75 -0.96
C ASP A 161 32.40 32.51 -1.83
N SER A 162 32.69 32.63 -3.12
CA SER A 162 32.53 31.56 -4.11
C SER A 162 33.38 30.32 -3.80
N SER A 163 34.41 30.43 -2.96
CA SER A 163 35.23 29.30 -2.52
C SER A 163 34.55 28.41 -1.47
N HIS A 164 33.52 28.89 -0.77
CA HIS A 164 32.82 28.16 0.28
C HIS A 164 31.94 27.02 -0.23
N VAL A 165 31.65 26.96 -1.54
CA VAL A 165 30.84 25.88 -2.10
C VAL A 165 31.49 25.40 -3.39
N GLN A 166 31.97 24.16 -3.38
CA GLN A 166 32.58 23.54 -4.55
C GLN A 166 31.90 22.22 -4.89
N LYS A 167 31.40 22.11 -6.12
CA LYS A 167 30.89 20.85 -6.67
C LYS A 167 32.07 20.01 -7.14
N GLN A 168 32.22 18.82 -6.59
CA GLN A 168 33.25 17.86 -6.97
C GLN A 168 32.87 17.12 -8.26
N SER A 169 33.86 16.48 -8.90
CA SER A 169 33.69 15.74 -10.16
C SER A 169 32.77 14.53 -10.05
N ASP A 170 32.63 13.97 -8.85
CA ASP A 170 31.71 12.87 -8.52
C ASP A 170 30.27 13.34 -8.24
N GLY A 171 30.01 14.66 -8.35
CA GLY A 171 28.69 15.26 -8.11
C GLY A 171 28.39 15.58 -6.65
N THR A 172 29.29 15.29 -5.71
CA THR A 172 29.17 15.69 -4.30
C THR A 172 29.50 17.17 -4.10
N TRP A 173 29.05 17.74 -2.98
CA TRP A 173 29.30 19.14 -2.63
C TRP A 173 30.24 19.23 -1.43
N LYS A 174 31.30 20.04 -1.55
CA LYS A 174 32.12 20.49 -0.42
C LYS A 174 31.60 21.87 0.00
N LEU A 175 31.21 21.96 1.26
CA LEU A 175 30.77 23.18 1.94
C LEU A 175 31.85 23.69 2.88
#